data_AF-A0A942DBU0-F1
#
_entry.id   AF-A0A942DBU0-F1
#
_cell.length_a   1.000
_cell.length_b   1.000
_cell.length_c   1.000
_cell.angle_alpha   90.00
_cell.angle_beta   90.00
_cell.angle_gamma   90.00
#
_symmetry.space_group_name_H-M   'P 1'
#
loop_
_entity.id
_entity.type
_entity.pdbx_description
1 polymer ?
#
loop_
_entity_poly.entity_id
_entity_poly.type
_entity_poly.pdbx_seq_one_letter_code
_entity_poly.pdbx_strand_id
1 'polypeptide(L)' 'MLDVRKPIGWLFTIYGVVLIGWGMIQPQITQIEGHNIDFNLNLIWGSLMLVFGILMNVLVYTDKTKS' A
#
# COMPACT_ATOMS: atom_id res chain seq x y z
N MET A 1 0.44 -25.02 8.95
CA MET A 1 -0.57 -24.09 8.39
C MET A 1 0.18 -22.99 7.66
N LEU A 2 -0.14 -22.71 6.40
CA LEU A 2 0.60 -21.74 5.59
C LEU A 2 0.41 -20.35 6.21
N ASP A 3 1.48 -19.72 6.72
CA ASP A 3 1.41 -18.37 7.31
C ASP A 3 1.26 -17.32 6.20
N VAL A 4 0.04 -17.20 5.68
CA VAL A 4 -0.36 -16.23 4.64
C VAL A 4 -0.13 -14.79 5.07
N ARG A 5 0.06 -14.55 6.37
CA ARG A 5 0.29 -13.22 6.94
C ARG A 5 1.55 -12.55 6.37
N LYS A 6 2.62 -13.32 6.19
CA LYS A 6 3.89 -12.84 5.63
C LYS A 6 3.76 -12.41 4.15
N PRO A 7 3.32 -13.27 3.22
CA PRO A 7 3.22 -12.88 1.82
C PRO A 7 2.22 -11.73 1.62
N ILE A 8 1.13 -11.68 2.39
CA ILE A 8 0.15 -10.58 2.30
C ILE A 8 0.76 -9.22 2.71
N GLY A 9 1.49 -9.16 3.82
CA GLY A 9 2.14 -7.91 4.23
C GLY A 9 3.15 -7.39 3.21
N TRP A 10 3.92 -8.29 2.59
CA TRP A 10 4.84 -7.96 1.51
C TRP A 10 4.12 -7.47 0.25
N LEU A 11 3.03 -8.12 -0.16
CA LEU A 11 2.24 -7.70 -1.32
C LEU A 11 1.72 -6.28 -1.15
N PHE A 12 1.08 -5.97 -0.02
CA PHE A 12 0.56 -4.63 0.25
C PHE A 12 1.66 -3.55 0.28
N THR A 13 2.82 -3.89 0.86
CA THR A 13 3.95 -2.95 0.91
C THR A 13 4.48 -2.65 -0.48
N ILE A 14 4.74 -3.68 -1.30
CA ILE A 14 5.25 -3.52 -2.67
C ILE A 14 4.24 -2.75 -3.52
N TYR A 15 2.96 -3.13 -3.47
CA TYR A 15 1.92 -2.45 -4.24
C TYR A 15 1.75 -0.99 -3.82
N GLY A 16 1.81 -0.71 -2.52
CA GLY A 16 1.79 0.65 -1.98
C GLY A 16 2.94 1.52 -2.50
N VAL A 17 4.18 0.99 -2.49
CA VAL A 17 5.35 1.68 -3.05
C VAL A 17 5.15 1.98 -4.54
N VAL A 18 4.67 1.00 -5.30
CA VAL A 18 4.44 1.16 -6.75
C VAL A 18 3.38 2.22 -7.03
N LEU A 19 2.26 2.21 -6.29
CA LEU A 19 1.18 3.20 -6.45
C LEU A 19 1.61 4.61 -6.05
N ILE A 20 2.38 4.75 -4.97
CA ILE A 20 2.94 6.05 -4.57
C ILE A 20 3.91 6.56 -5.64
N GLY A 21 4.84 5.71 -6.10
CA GLY A 21 5.78 6.06 -7.16
C GLY A 21 5.08 6.48 -8.45
N TRP A 22 4.04 5.74 -8.84
CA TRP A 22 3.23 6.07 -10.01
C TRP A 22 2.45 7.39 -9.83
N GLY A 23 1.86 7.61 -8.66
CA GLY A 23 1.16 8.85 -8.32
C GLY A 23 2.09 10.07 -8.28
N MET A 24 3.38 9.89 -7.94
CA MET A 24 4.38 10.95 -7.98
C MET A 24 4.86 11.26 -9.41
N ILE A 25 5.03 10.24 -10.26
CA ILE A 25 5.44 10.42 -11.66
C ILE A 25 4.30 11.00 -12.49
N GLN A 26 3.06 10.57 -12.22
CA GLN A 26 1.86 11.04 -12.88
C GLN A 26 0.92 11.66 -11.85
N PRO A 27 1.16 12.92 -11.46
CA PRO A 27 0.27 13.64 -10.54
C PRO A 27 -1.11 13.92 -11.14
N GLN A 28 -1.31 13.60 -12.43
CA GLN A 28 -2.51 13.86 -13.22
C GLN A 28 -3.77 13.43 -12.47
N ILE A 29 -4.72 14.36 -12.36
CA ILE A 29 -6.11 14.16 -11.93
C ILE A 29 -6.58 12.82 -12.51
N THR A 30 -6.85 11.87 -11.63
CA THR A 30 -7.36 10.57 -12.08
C THR A 30 -8.77 10.81 -12.57
N GLN A 31 -8.94 10.94 -13.90
CA GLN A 31 -10.25 11.09 -14.52
C GLN A 31 -10.96 9.75 -14.44
N ILE A 32 -11.72 9.56 -13.37
CA ILE A 32 -12.63 8.43 -13.26
C ILE A 32 -13.96 8.92 -13.82
N GLU A 33 -14.33 8.40 -14.99
CA GLU A 33 -15.67 8.53 -15.59
C GLU A 33 -16.22 9.98 -15.64
N GLY A 34 -15.39 10.95 -16.01
CA GLY A 34 -15.82 12.34 -16.17
C GLY A 34 -15.94 13.15 -14.88
N HIS A 35 -15.57 12.58 -13.72
CA HIS A 35 -15.38 13.34 -12.49
C HIS A 35 -13.90 13.75 -12.37
N ASN A 36 -13.65 15.05 -12.29
CA ASN A 36 -12.33 15.56 -11.96
C ASN A 36 -12.11 15.36 -10.47
N ILE A 37 -11.33 14.34 -10.11
CA ILE A 37 -10.86 14.17 -8.73
C ILE A 37 -9.57 14.97 -8.61
N ASP A 38 -9.66 16.15 -7.99
CA ASP A 38 -8.53 17.09 -7.85
C ASP A 38 -7.34 16.51 -7.07
N PHE A 39 -7.53 15.38 -6.39
CA PHE A 39 -6.52 14.69 -5.62
C PHE A 39 -6.03 13.43 -6.34
N ASN A 40 -4.73 13.18 -6.23
CA ASN A 40 -4.11 11.99 -6.80
C ASN A 40 -4.54 10.74 -6.02
N LEU A 41 -5.47 9.98 -6.59
CA LEU A 41 -6.05 8.81 -5.94
C LEU A 41 -5.00 7.71 -5.70
N ASN A 42 -4.01 7.58 -6.60
CA ASN A 42 -2.93 6.61 -6.48
C ASN A 42 -2.05 6.88 -5.27
N LEU A 43 -1.78 8.16 -4.96
CA LEU A 43 -1.05 8.57 -3.76
C LEU A 43 -1.83 8.24 -2.47
N ILE A 44 -3.15 8.49 -2.45
CA ILE A 44 -3.99 8.20 -1.29
C ILE A 44 -4.07 6.68 -1.03
N TRP A 45 -4.48 5.90 -2.03
CA TRP A 45 -4.60 4.45 -1.89
C TRP A 45 -3.25 3.78 -1.70
N GLY A 46 -2.21 4.24 -2.40
CA GLY A 46 -0.84 3.75 -2.23
C GLY A 46 -0.32 3.98 -0.82
N SER A 47 -0.56 5.16 -0.24
CA SER A 47 -0.20 5.47 1.15
C SER A 47 -0.95 4.57 2.15
N LEU A 48 -2.26 4.38 1.98
CA LEU A 48 -3.06 3.48 2.81
C LEU A 48 -2.55 2.03 2.75
N MET A 49 -2.27 1.51 1.55
CA MET A 49 -1.72 0.17 1.35
C MET A 49 -0.33 0.01 1.97
N LEU A 50 0.53 1.03 1.82
CA LEU A 50 1.87 1.04 2.37
C LEU A 50 1.85 1.01 3.91
N VAL A 51 1.06 1.89 4.53
CA VAL A 51 0.89 1.93 5.99
C VAL A 51 0.37 0.59 6.50
N PHE A 52 -0.66 0.03 5.85
CA PHE A 52 -1.21 -1.26 6.22
C PHE A 52 -0.19 -2.41 6.09
N GLY A 53 0.53 -2.47 4.97
CA GLY A 53 1.58 -3.47 4.74
C GLY A 53 2.73 -3.38 5.74
N ILE A 54 3.16 -2.17 6.10
CA ILE A 54 4.17 -1.93 7.13
C ILE A 54 3.66 -2.39 8.50
N LEU A 55 2.45 -1.98 8.91
CA LEU A 55 1.86 -2.41 10.19
C LEU A 55 1.78 -3.93 10.30
N MET A 56 1.35 -4.59 9.23
CA MET A 56 1.23 -6.04 9.18
C MET A 56 2.59 -6.73 9.28
N ASN A 57 3.62 -6.21 8.58
CA ASN A 57 4.98 -6.70 8.71
C ASN A 57 5.52 -6.50 10.12
N VAL A 58 5.34 -5.31 10.72
CA VAL A 58 5.74 -5.01 12.10
C VAL A 58 5.11 -6.00 13.07
N LEU A 59 3.81 -6.28 12.95
CA LEU A 59 3.11 -7.27 13.77
C LEU A 59 3.73 -8.67 13.64
N VAL A 60 4.07 -9.10 12.43
CA VAL A 60 4.76 -10.38 12.19
C VAL A 60 6.14 -10.41 12.85
N TYR A 61 6.91 -9.32 12.79
CA TYR A 61 8.21 -9.24 13.45
C TYR A 61 8.07 -9.26 14.98
N THR A 62 7.06 -8.60 15.53
CA THR A 62 6.79 -8.65 16.98
C THR A 62 6.37 -10.05 17.46
N ASP A 63 5.69 -10.81 16.61
CA ASP A 63 5.28 -12.19 16.91
C ASP A 63 6.49 -13.15 16.91
N LYS A 64 7.41 -12.94 15.96
CA LYS A 64 8.71 -13.64 15.89
C LYS A 64 9.60 -13.41 17.10
N THR A 65 9.52 -12.24 17.74
CA THR A 65 10.34 -11.90 18.92
C THR A 65 9.80 -12.46 20.23
N LYS A 66 8.60 -13.04 20.25
CA LYS A 66 7.98 -13.64 21.44
C LYS A 66 8.05 -15.18 21.47
N SER A 67 8.63 -15.81 20.44
CA SER A 67 8.86 -17.25 20.35
C SER A 67 10.33 -17.59 20.46
#